data_AF-A0A965X0N9-F1
#
_entry.id   AF-A0A965X0N9-F1
#
_cell.length_a   1.000
_cell.length_b   1.000
_cell.length_c   1.000
_cell.angle_alpha   90.00
_cell.angle_beta   90.00
_cell.angle_gamma   90.00
#
_symmetry.space_group_name_H-M   'P 1'
#
loop_
_entity.id
_entity.type
_entity.pdbx_description
1 polymer ?
#
loop_
_entity_poly.entity_id
_entity_poly.type
_entity_poly.pdbx_seq_one_letter_code
_entity_poly.pdbx_strand_id
1 'polypeptide(L)'
;MNSRERILTAINHKEPDRVPIDLGSTPSSGISTIAYARLKKHLGMTDGHNRVYDVVQQLAEPEWPILDRFGVDVIDLGRAFNTN
;
A
#
# COMPACT_ATOMS: atom_id res chain seq x y z
N MET A 1 15.95 -1.04 10.51
CA MET A 1 15.86 0.18 9.67
C MET A 1 14.41 0.66 9.69
N ASN A 2 14.15 1.96 9.55
CA ASN A 2 12.79 2.46 9.25
C ASN A 2 12.47 2.30 7.74
N SER A 3 11.22 2.55 7.33
CA SER A 3 10.79 2.38 5.94
C SER A 3 11.62 3.22 4.95
N ARG A 4 11.94 4.46 5.31
CA ARG A 4 12.76 5.36 4.48
C ARG A 4 14.19 4.84 4.33
N GLU A 5 14.82 4.44 5.42
CA GLU A 5 16.16 3.85 5.42
C GLU A 5 16.23 2.57 4.59
N ARG A 6 15.22 1.71 4.72
CA ARG A 6 15.09 0.44 3.98
C ARG A 6 15.03 0.68 2.46
N ILE A 7 14.17 1.61 2.02
CA ILE A 7 14.03 1.99 0.62
C ILE A 7 15.34 2.58 0.08
N LEU A 8 15.93 3.55 0.80
CA LEU A 8 17.18 4.16 0.36
C LEU A 8 18.33 3.16 0.31
N THR A 9 18.38 2.19 1.22
CA THR A 9 19.40 1.13 1.22
C THR A 9 19.27 0.25 -0.02
N ALA A 10 18.05 -0.19 -0.34
CA ALA A 10 17.76 -1.02 -1.51
C ALA A 10 18.06 -0.29 -2.84
N ILE A 11 17.65 0.98 -2.98
CA ILE A 11 17.94 1.81 -4.17
C ILE A 11 19.46 2.00 -4.38
N ASN A 12 20.23 2.04 -3.29
CA ASN A 12 21.69 2.11 -3.35
C ASN A 12 22.35 0.74 -3.60
N HIS A 13 21.59 -0.28 -4.02
CA HIS A 13 22.07 -1.64 -4.29
C HIS A 13 22.82 -2.27 -3.10
N LYS A 14 22.39 -1.95 -1.87
CA LYS A 14 22.87 -2.56 -0.63
C LYS A 14 21.78 -3.43 -0.03
N GLU A 15 22.17 -4.48 0.70
CA GLU A 15 21.21 -5.36 1.37
C GLU A 15 20.53 -4.64 2.55
N PRO A 16 19.20 -4.43 2.52
CA PRO A 16 18.44 -3.89 3.64
C PRO A 16 18.13 -4.97 4.68
N ASP A 17 17.52 -4.57 5.80
CA ASP A 17 17.06 -5.49 6.85
C ASP A 17 15.95 -6.48 6.41
N ARG A 18 15.22 -6.14 5.34
CA ARG A 18 14.32 -7.03 4.58
C ARG A 18 13.99 -6.42 3.22
N VAL A 19 13.42 -7.22 2.32
CA VAL A 19 12.90 -6.72 1.02
C VAL A 19 11.87 -5.61 1.27
N PRO A 20 12.02 -4.41 0.68
CA PRO A 20 11.03 -3.36 0.79
C PRO A 20 9.71 -3.76 0.12
N ILE A 21 8.58 -3.33 0.70
CA ILE A 21 7.24 -3.67 0.22
C ILE A 21 6.53 -2.40 -0.27
N ASP A 22 5.98 -2.49 -1.49
CA ASP A 22 5.08 -1.50 -2.07
C ASP A 22 3.70 -2.14 -2.31
N LEU A 23 2.65 -1.41 -1.95
CA LEU A 23 1.26 -1.76 -2.23
C LEU A 23 0.47 -0.46 -2.45
N GLY A 24 0.43 -0.02 -3.71
CA GLY A 24 -0.36 1.14 -4.13
C GLY A 24 0.33 2.49 -3.93
N SER A 25 1.67 2.56 -3.93
CA SER A 25 2.37 3.86 -4.01
C SER A 25 2.37 4.46 -5.43
N THR A 26 2.09 3.65 -6.43
CA THR A 26 1.91 4.04 -7.84
C THR A 26 0.67 3.39 -8.43
N PRO A 27 0.08 3.95 -9.51
CA PRO A 27 -1.03 3.30 -10.22
C PRO A 27 -0.71 1.88 -10.71
N SER A 28 0.56 1.54 -10.98
CA SER A 28 0.94 0.20 -11.44
C SER A 28 1.22 -0.81 -10.31
N SER A 29 1.27 -0.35 -9.05
CA SER A 29 1.60 -1.17 -7.86
C SER A 29 0.39 -1.50 -6.98
N GLY A 30 -0.80 -1.12 -7.43
CA GLY A 30 -2.04 -1.26 -6.66
C GLY A 30 -2.63 -2.66 -6.68
N ILE A 31 -3.75 -2.79 -5.99
CA ILE A 31 -4.57 -4.00 -5.95
C ILE A 31 -5.96 -3.69 -6.52
N SER A 32 -6.52 -4.60 -7.33
CA SER A 32 -7.91 -4.48 -7.79
C SER A 32 -8.86 -4.33 -6.60
N THR A 33 -9.82 -3.42 -6.69
CA THR A 33 -10.82 -3.17 -5.64
C THR A 33 -11.62 -4.43 -5.28
N ILE A 34 -11.90 -5.29 -6.27
CA ILE A 34 -12.59 -6.55 -6.04
C ILE A 34 -11.71 -7.52 -5.23
N ALA A 35 -10.42 -7.60 -5.57
CA ALA A 35 -9.45 -8.42 -4.85
C ALA A 35 -9.22 -7.88 -3.42
N TYR A 36 -9.15 -6.56 -3.27
CA TYR A 36 -9.02 -5.89 -1.98
C TYR A 36 -10.22 -6.19 -1.04
N ALA A 37 -11.45 -6.12 -1.57
CA ALA A 37 -12.64 -6.47 -0.80
C ALA A 37 -12.60 -7.94 -0.32
N ARG A 38 -12.15 -8.86 -1.17
CA ARG A 38 -11.98 -10.28 -0.81
C ARG A 38 -10.87 -10.46 0.23
N LEU A 39 -9.76 -9.73 0.09
CA LEU A 39 -8.66 -9.73 1.05
C LEU A 39 -9.14 -9.28 2.44
N LYS A 40 -9.85 -8.15 2.53
CA LYS A 40 -10.41 -7.68 3.81
C LYS A 40 -11.32 -8.72 4.46
N LYS A 41 -12.22 -9.32 3.68
CA LYS A 41 -13.10 -10.41 4.16
C LYS A 41 -12.29 -11.59 4.68
N HIS A 42 -11.24 -12.01 3.97
CA HIS A 42 -10.38 -13.11 4.38
C HIS A 42 -9.61 -12.80 5.68
N LEU A 43 -9.19 -11.54 5.86
CA LEU A 43 -8.48 -11.08 7.06
C LEU A 43 -9.42 -10.78 8.24
N GLY A 44 -10.74 -10.95 8.09
CA GLY A 44 -11.73 -10.61 9.11
C GLY A 44 -11.91 -9.11 9.35
N MET A 45 -11.43 -8.26 8.42
CA MET A 45 -11.55 -6.81 8.51
C MET A 45 -12.92 -6.38 7.99
N THR A 46 -13.80 -5.99 8.90
CA THR A 46 -15.19 -5.59 8.61
C THR A 46 -15.40 -4.07 8.60
N ASP A 47 -14.50 -3.32 9.22
CA ASP A 47 -14.53 -1.86 9.27
C ASP A 47 -13.91 -1.21 8.02
N GLY A 48 -14.15 0.09 7.85
CA GLY A 48 -13.53 0.92 6.82
C GLY A 48 -14.23 0.86 5.46
N HIS A 49 -13.54 1.30 4.40
CA HIS A 49 -14.12 1.50 3.07
C HIS A 49 -13.22 0.96 1.96
N ASN A 50 -13.82 0.32 0.96
CA ASN A 50 -13.14 -0.06 -0.28
C ASN A 50 -13.17 1.11 -1.26
N ARG A 51 -12.26 2.08 -1.08
CA ARG A 51 -12.17 3.26 -1.95
C ARG A 51 -11.47 2.90 -3.26
N VAL A 52 -12.03 3.38 -4.38
CA VAL A 52 -11.41 3.25 -5.70
C VAL A 52 -10.57 4.50 -5.94
N TYR A 53 -9.26 4.33 -6.04
CA TYR A 53 -8.29 5.40 -6.35
C TYR A 53 -8.20 5.63 -7.86
N ASP A 54 -7.99 4.56 -8.63
CA ASP A 54 -7.98 4.61 -10.10
C ASP A 54 -9.25 3.95 -10.60
N VAL A 55 -10.17 4.76 -11.14
CA VAL A 55 -11.46 4.28 -11.65
C VAL A 55 -11.32 3.48 -12.95
N VAL A 56 -10.32 3.83 -13.78
CA VAL A 56 -10.09 3.17 -15.07
C VAL A 56 -9.53 1.77 -14.85
N GLN A 57 -8.55 1.64 -13.97
CA GLN A 57 -7.93 0.37 -13.62
C GLN A 57 -8.66 -0.38 -12.49
N GLN A 58 -9.65 0.27 -11.87
CA GLN A 58 -10.40 -0.21 -10.71
C GLN A 58 -9.52 -0.56 -9.51
N LEU A 59 -8.50 0.25 -9.23
CA LEU A 59 -7.55 0.00 -8.16
C LEU A 59 -8.02 0.58 -6.84
N ALA A 60 -7.84 -0.18 -5.77
CA ALA A 60 -8.17 0.23 -4.42
C ALA A 60 -7.13 1.21 -3.88
N GLU A 61 -7.55 2.11 -2.99
CA GLU A 61 -6.67 2.78 -2.03
C GLU A 61 -6.54 1.88 -0.78
N PRO A 62 -5.41 1.19 -0.53
CA PRO A 62 -5.29 0.30 0.62
C PRO A 62 -5.30 1.08 1.93
N GLU A 63 -6.13 0.69 2.89
CA GLU A 63 -6.29 1.44 4.14
C GLU A 63 -5.09 1.26 5.09
N TRP A 64 -4.88 2.18 6.02
CA TRP A 64 -3.75 2.12 6.97
C TRP A 64 -3.62 0.76 7.69
N PRO A 65 -4.70 0.13 8.19
CA PRO A 65 -4.59 -1.19 8.81
C PRO A 65 -4.05 -2.29 7.87
N ILE A 66 -4.28 -2.17 6.56
CA ILE A 66 -3.72 -3.08 5.56
C ILE A 66 -2.24 -2.77 5.33
N LEU A 67 -1.90 -1.49 5.15
CA LEU A 67 -0.51 -1.04 4.97
C LEU A 67 0.36 -1.45 6.16
N ASP A 68 -0.11 -1.24 7.38
CA ASP A 68 0.57 -1.62 8.61
C ASP A 68 0.73 -3.14 8.72
N ARG A 69 -0.34 -3.90 8.43
CA ARG A 69 -0.33 -5.37 8.54
C ARG A 69 0.69 -6.02 7.61
N PHE A 70 0.84 -5.50 6.40
CA PHE A 70 1.84 -6.01 5.45
C PHE A 70 3.20 -5.33 5.57
N GLY A 71 3.34 -4.31 6.44
CA GLY A 71 4.55 -3.53 6.59
C GLY A 71 4.94 -2.86 5.29
N VAL A 72 4.01 -2.15 4.65
CA VAL A 72 4.28 -1.39 3.43
C VAL A 72 5.23 -0.22 3.75
N ASP A 73 6.25 -0.02 2.91
CA ASP A 73 7.34 0.92 3.19
C ASP A 73 7.15 2.28 2.49
N VAL A 74 6.25 2.37 1.51
CA VAL A 74 6.01 3.55 0.67
C VAL A 74 4.52 3.79 0.46
N ILE A 75 4.15 5.05 0.29
CA ILE A 75 2.79 5.48 -0.04
C ILE A 75 2.82 6.44 -1.22
N ASP A 76 1.70 6.55 -1.93
CA ASP A 76 1.52 7.58 -2.93
C ASP A 76 1.63 8.97 -2.28
N LEU A 77 2.35 9.88 -2.94
CA LEU A 77 2.53 11.24 -2.44
C LEU A 77 1.21 12.02 -2.47
N GLY A 78 0.37 11.80 -3.48
CA GLY A 78 -0.94 12.45 -3.60
C GLY A 78 -1.84 12.15 -2.40
N ARG A 79 -1.83 10.90 -1.93
CA ARG A 79 -2.54 10.49 -0.72
C ARG A 79 -2.12 11.27 0.53
N ALA A 80 -0.85 11.65 0.66
CA ALA A 80 -0.40 12.43 1.83
C ALA A 80 -1.08 13.80 1.92
N PHE A 81 -1.62 14.32 0.80
CA PHE A 81 -2.35 15.57 0.73
C PHE A 81 -3.87 15.39 0.78
N ASN A 82 -4.37 14.15 0.67
CA ASN A 82 -5.79 13.84 0.72
C ASN A 82 -6.27 13.74 2.18
N THR A 83 -6.47 14.89 2.81
CA THR A 83 -6.77 15.04 4.26
C THR A 83 -8.26 15.22 4.58
N ASN A 84 -9.13 15.21 3.56
CA ASN A 84 -10.57 15.48 3.68
C ASN A 84 -11.41 14.24 3.35
#